data_AF-A0A7C3NIE5-F1
#
_entry.id   AF-A0A7C3NIE5-F1
#
_cell.length_a   1.000
_cell.length_b   1.000
_cell.length_c   1.000
_cell.angle_alpha   90.00
_cell.angle_beta   90.00
_cell.angle_gamma   90.00
#
_symmetry.space_group_name_H-M   'P 1'
#
loop_
_entity.id
_entity.type
_entity.pdbx_description
1 polymer ?
#
loop_
_entity_poly.entity_id
_entity_poly.type
_entity_poly.pdbx_seq_one_letter_code
_entity_poly.pdbx_strand_id
1 'polypeptide(L)'
;MPAHKGLNHVNLKSIDPRPTIMKELTMSQLKFFRFQVTRFVILFVERAGSTYLITTLNSHPDVKALTEKFDALRQEGKGAKEQLEWAREFLTPPLVGPHKAIGFKTKQVDVLDPTGFAQLMQQQKCKIIRLQRRNSIKAVISTINARRLWEKSGNWNLLKETDRQPAFAVDLNEFERLLQQREQWDRDLEAYAQSLHLPTLSLYYEELLQDEQAFVQQVFSFLEVAPQPVQGITLKNTKDNLQEAILNFDELRAKYTNTRYAPMFDEVLAPS
;
A
#
# COMPACT_ATOMS: atom_id res chain seq x y z
N MET A 1 -35.71 -56.91 5.71
CA MET A 1 -36.72 -57.50 4.79
C MET A 1 -37.99 -57.75 5.57
N PRO A 2 -39.21 -57.70 4.99
CA PRO A 2 -39.62 -57.30 3.63
C PRO A 2 -40.45 -55.98 3.66
N ALA A 3 -41.36 -55.64 2.74
CA ALA A 3 -41.13 -55.25 1.32
C ALA A 3 -42.35 -54.45 0.76
N HIS A 4 -42.07 -53.52 -0.16
CA HIS A 4 -42.93 -52.83 -1.16
C HIS A 4 -44.48 -52.85 -1.11
N LYS A 5 -45.07 -51.64 -1.21
CA LYS A 5 -45.89 -51.08 -2.34
C LYS A 5 -46.47 -49.71 -1.93
N GLY A 6 -46.72 -48.72 -2.79
CA GLY A 6 -46.62 -48.65 -4.26
C GLY A 6 -46.58 -47.19 -4.78
N LEU A 7 -46.59 -47.02 -6.11
CA LEU A 7 -46.33 -45.75 -6.80
C LEU A 7 -47.54 -44.80 -6.88
N ASN A 8 -47.27 -43.52 -7.17
CA ASN A 8 -48.03 -42.76 -8.18
C ASN A 8 -47.06 -41.86 -9.00
N HIS A 9 -47.16 -41.94 -10.35
CA HIS A 9 -46.63 -40.92 -11.28
C HIS A 9 -47.56 -39.68 -11.25
N VAL A 10 -47.30 -38.48 -11.79
CA VAL A 10 -46.93 -37.98 -13.15
C VAL A 10 -46.53 -36.49 -12.94
N ASN A 11 -45.65 -35.76 -13.66
CA ASN A 11 -45.18 -35.78 -15.06
C ASN A 11 -43.71 -35.29 -15.21
N LEU A 12 -43.25 -35.06 -16.45
CA LEU A 12 -42.03 -34.31 -16.80
C LEU A 12 -42.30 -32.86 -17.22
N LYS A 13 -41.36 -31.96 -16.90
CA LYS A 13 -40.95 -30.66 -17.51
C LYS A 13 -40.25 -29.85 -16.40
N SER A 14 -39.05 -29.29 -16.55
CA SER A 14 -38.24 -28.99 -17.74
C SER A 14 -36.77 -29.38 -17.54
N ILE A 15 -36.11 -29.80 -18.63
CA ILE A 15 -34.66 -29.75 -18.74
C ILE A 15 -34.36 -28.40 -19.38
N ASP A 16 -33.86 -27.45 -18.59
CA ASP A 16 -33.33 -26.19 -19.14
C ASP A 16 -31.83 -26.37 -19.39
N PRO A 17 -31.35 -26.32 -20.64
CA PRO A 17 -29.95 -26.59 -20.93
C PRO A 17 -29.04 -25.46 -20.42
N ARG A 18 -27.89 -25.88 -19.89
CA ARG A 18 -26.79 -25.00 -19.45
C ARG A 18 -26.59 -23.86 -20.46
N PRO A 19 -26.47 -22.59 -20.02
CA PRO A 19 -26.15 -21.51 -20.94
C PRO A 19 -24.76 -21.75 -21.54
N THR A 20 -24.79 -22.20 -22.78
CA THR A 20 -23.94 -21.83 -23.91
C THR A 20 -22.58 -21.23 -23.55
N ILE A 21 -21.55 -21.94 -24.00
CA ILE A 21 -20.18 -21.49 -24.24
C ILE A 21 -20.16 -20.00 -24.67
N MET A 22 -19.99 -19.10 -23.70
CA MET A 22 -19.43 -17.80 -24.02
C MET A 22 -17.96 -18.05 -24.32
N LYS A 23 -17.59 -17.83 -25.58
CA LYS A 23 -16.19 -17.66 -25.95
C LYS A 23 -15.66 -16.52 -25.09
N GLU A 24 -14.82 -16.82 -24.11
CA GLU A 24 -13.82 -15.85 -23.70
C GLU A 24 -12.99 -15.55 -24.94
N LEU A 25 -13.31 -14.42 -25.59
CA LEU A 25 -12.33 -13.78 -26.44
C LEU A 25 -11.12 -13.58 -25.56
N THR A 26 -10.02 -14.24 -25.93
CA THR A 26 -8.71 -13.96 -25.36
C THR A 26 -8.46 -12.47 -25.53
N MET A 27 -8.66 -11.70 -24.46
CA MET A 27 -8.15 -10.35 -24.35
C MET A 27 -6.65 -10.47 -24.60
N SER A 28 -6.25 -10.07 -25.80
CA SER A 28 -4.86 -10.01 -26.22
C SER A 28 -4.19 -8.99 -25.31
N GLN A 29 -3.65 -9.47 -24.17
CA GLN A 29 -2.89 -8.66 -23.23
C GLN A 29 -1.86 -7.89 -24.03
N LEU A 30 -2.00 -6.57 -24.05
CA LEU A 30 -1.13 -5.68 -24.78
C LEU A 30 0.31 -6.01 -24.41
N LYS A 31 1.15 -6.17 -25.44
CA LYS A 31 2.57 -6.42 -25.24
C LYS A 31 3.31 -5.11 -25.45
N PHE A 32 4.12 -4.76 -24.46
CA PHE A 32 4.89 -3.54 -24.42
C PHE A 32 6.36 -3.87 -24.65
N PHE A 33 7.03 -3.10 -25.50
CA PHE A 33 8.48 -3.18 -25.67
C PHE A 33 9.19 -2.56 -24.47
N ARG A 34 10.39 -3.06 -24.12
CA ARG A 34 11.24 -2.57 -23.01
C ARG A 34 11.37 -1.04 -22.91
N PHE A 35 11.36 -0.34 -24.04
CA PHE A 35 11.50 1.13 -24.11
C PHE A 35 10.19 1.88 -23.78
N GLN A 36 9.04 1.21 -23.82
CA GLN A 36 7.72 1.72 -23.45
C GLN A 36 7.37 1.47 -21.98
N VAL A 37 8.22 0.71 -21.26
CA VAL A 37 7.96 0.32 -19.86
C VAL A 37 8.38 1.44 -18.92
N THR A 38 7.42 2.02 -18.19
CA THR A 38 7.69 2.90 -17.06
C THR A 38 8.31 2.09 -15.92
N ARG A 39 9.44 2.54 -15.39
CA ARG A 39 10.04 2.01 -14.16
C ARG A 39 9.70 2.94 -13.01
N PHE A 40 9.30 2.41 -11.87
CA PHE A 40 9.01 3.24 -10.69
C PHE A 40 9.47 2.61 -9.37
N VAL A 41 9.66 3.47 -8.37
CA VAL A 41 9.76 3.05 -6.97
C VAL A 41 8.79 3.87 -6.12
N ILE A 42 8.11 3.21 -5.18
CA ILE A 42 7.31 3.88 -4.15
C ILE A 42 8.18 4.00 -2.90
N LEU A 43 8.56 5.24 -2.55
CA LEU A 43 9.28 5.56 -1.32
C LEU A 43 8.31 6.13 -0.30
N PHE A 44 8.38 5.64 0.94
CA PHE A 44 7.40 5.99 1.98
C PHE A 44 7.99 5.80 3.39
N VAL A 45 7.41 6.49 4.36
CA VAL A 45 7.49 6.12 5.79
C VAL A 45 6.28 5.27 6.14
N GLU A 46 6.42 4.35 7.09
CA GLU A 46 5.33 3.46 7.50
C GLU A 46 4.00 4.17 7.79
N ARG A 47 2.88 3.46 7.64
CA ARG A 47 1.51 3.96 7.87
C ARG A 47 1.05 5.13 6.97
N ALA A 48 1.73 5.37 5.84
CA ALA A 48 1.35 6.33 4.78
C ALA A 48 0.58 5.68 3.59
N GLY A 49 -0.18 4.60 3.82
CA GLY A 49 -1.01 3.98 2.76
C GLY A 49 -0.29 3.12 1.72
N SER A 50 1.02 2.86 1.83
CA SER A 50 1.77 2.13 0.78
C SER A 50 1.30 0.70 0.49
N THR A 51 0.72 0.00 1.47
CA THR A 51 0.10 -1.32 1.24
C THR A 51 -1.22 -1.20 0.50
N TYR A 52 -1.98 -0.12 0.70
CA TYR A 52 -3.17 0.15 -0.11
C TYR A 52 -2.73 0.31 -1.56
N LEU A 53 -1.87 1.30 -1.84
CA LEU A 53 -1.45 1.61 -3.22
C LEU A 53 -0.80 0.41 -3.94
N ILE A 54 0.09 -0.36 -3.29
CA ILE A 54 0.72 -1.51 -3.96
C ILE A 54 -0.29 -2.61 -4.31
N THR A 55 -1.33 -2.81 -3.50
CA THR A 55 -2.35 -3.84 -3.77
C THR A 55 -3.33 -3.39 -4.84
N THR A 56 -3.74 -2.12 -4.82
CA THR A 56 -4.45 -1.45 -5.90
C THR A 56 -3.70 -1.56 -7.23
N LEU A 57 -2.41 -1.22 -7.26
CA LEU A 57 -1.57 -1.31 -8.47
C LEU A 57 -1.42 -2.75 -8.98
N ASN A 58 -1.32 -3.75 -8.10
CA ASN A 58 -1.25 -5.15 -8.53
C ASN A 58 -2.58 -5.71 -9.08
N SER A 59 -3.71 -5.03 -8.85
CA SER A 59 -4.98 -5.38 -9.53
C SER A 59 -5.07 -4.83 -10.96
N HIS A 60 -4.15 -3.94 -11.37
CA HIS A 60 -4.11 -3.37 -12.72
C HIS A 60 -3.36 -4.30 -13.70
N PRO A 61 -3.95 -4.71 -14.84
CA PRO A 61 -3.37 -5.72 -15.73
C PRO A 61 -1.98 -5.34 -16.30
N ASP A 62 -1.78 -4.07 -16.66
CA ASP A 62 -0.52 -3.59 -17.23
C ASP A 62 0.55 -3.20 -16.17
N VAL A 63 0.34 -3.43 -14.87
CA VAL A 63 1.27 -3.00 -13.81
C VAL A 63 1.79 -4.19 -13.01
N LYS A 64 3.11 -4.27 -12.83
CA LYS A 64 3.75 -5.24 -11.91
C LYS A 64 4.38 -4.48 -10.73
N ALA A 65 3.81 -4.59 -9.53
CA ALA A 65 4.19 -3.79 -8.38
C ALA A 65 4.61 -4.65 -7.17
N LEU A 66 5.91 -4.85 -6.92
CA LEU A 66 6.35 -5.70 -5.80
C LEU A 66 6.37 -4.99 -4.44
N THR A 67 6.25 -5.78 -3.38
CA THR A 67 6.28 -5.34 -1.98
C THR A 67 7.72 -5.08 -1.49
N GLU A 68 7.91 -4.96 -0.16
CA GLU A 68 9.14 -4.55 0.52
C GLU A 68 10.24 -5.65 0.49
N LYS A 69 10.69 -6.05 -0.70
CA LYS A 69 11.73 -7.09 -0.84
C LYS A 69 13.07 -6.66 -0.22
N PHE A 70 13.34 -5.36 -0.07
CA PHE A 70 14.53 -4.86 0.63
C PHE A 70 14.56 -5.24 2.12
N ASP A 71 13.42 -5.15 2.82
CA ASP A 71 13.27 -5.59 4.21
C ASP A 71 13.43 -7.12 4.33
N ALA A 72 12.75 -7.87 3.45
CA ALA A 72 12.91 -9.33 3.39
C ALA A 72 14.37 -9.76 3.12
N LEU A 73 15.08 -9.09 2.20
CA LEU A 73 16.51 -9.34 1.94
C LEU A 73 17.37 -9.06 3.19
N ARG A 74 17.08 -8.00 3.97
CA ARG A 74 17.77 -7.73 5.24
C ARG A 74 17.54 -8.85 6.26
N GLN A 75 16.30 -9.35 6.36
CA GLN A 75 15.94 -10.46 7.25
C GLN A 75 16.58 -11.79 6.79
N GLU A 76 16.77 -11.98 5.49
CA GLU A 76 17.57 -13.07 4.87
C GLU A 76 19.10 -12.90 5.06
N GLY A 77 19.56 -11.84 5.74
CA GLY A 77 20.97 -11.56 5.98
C GLY A 77 21.74 -11.05 4.75
N LYS A 78 21.04 -10.56 3.72
CA LYS A 78 21.63 -10.05 2.47
C LYS A 78 22.09 -8.60 2.61
N GLY A 79 23.19 -8.27 1.94
CA GLY A 79 23.80 -6.95 1.97
C GLY A 79 23.24 -5.96 0.95
N ALA A 80 23.86 -4.78 0.90
CA ALA A 80 23.52 -3.72 -0.04
C ALA A 80 23.73 -4.14 -1.50
N LYS A 81 24.76 -4.95 -1.77
CA LYS A 81 25.06 -5.44 -3.11
C LYS A 81 23.89 -6.25 -3.67
N GLU A 82 23.37 -7.20 -2.89
CA GLU A 82 22.25 -8.05 -3.30
C GLU A 82 20.94 -7.28 -3.43
N GLN A 83 20.70 -6.24 -2.60
CA GLN A 83 19.57 -5.31 -2.79
C GLN A 83 19.67 -4.61 -4.15
N LEU A 84 20.84 -4.09 -4.52
CA LEU A 84 21.05 -3.38 -5.79
C LEU A 84 21.03 -4.31 -7.00
N GLU A 85 21.56 -5.53 -6.89
CA GLU A 85 21.50 -6.56 -7.93
C GLU A 85 20.04 -6.97 -8.20
N TRP A 86 19.28 -7.29 -7.16
CA TRP A 86 17.85 -7.61 -7.29
C TRP A 86 17.05 -6.45 -7.90
N ALA A 87 17.27 -5.22 -7.43
CA ALA A 87 16.56 -4.05 -7.95
C ALA A 87 16.91 -3.79 -9.43
N ARG A 88 18.17 -4.00 -9.82
CA ARG A 88 18.62 -3.87 -11.22
C ARG A 88 18.00 -4.93 -12.12
N GLU A 89 17.94 -6.18 -11.67
CA GLU A 89 17.29 -7.27 -12.40
C GLU A 89 15.80 -6.99 -12.55
N PHE A 90 15.09 -6.73 -11.45
CA PHE A 90 13.65 -6.51 -11.45
C PHE A 90 13.22 -5.31 -12.31
N LEU A 91 13.98 -4.21 -12.29
CA LEU A 91 13.72 -3.02 -13.11
C LEU A 91 14.18 -3.18 -14.57
N THR A 92 14.72 -4.34 -14.96
CA THR A 92 15.11 -4.65 -16.36
C THR A 92 14.09 -5.61 -16.99
N PRO A 93 12.99 -5.11 -17.59
CA PRO A 93 11.97 -5.97 -18.18
C PRO A 93 12.51 -6.72 -19.41
N PRO A 94 11.87 -7.81 -19.86
CA PRO A 94 12.18 -8.46 -21.13
C PRO A 94 12.03 -7.48 -22.31
N LEU A 95 12.58 -7.84 -23.48
CA LEU A 95 12.47 -7.02 -24.70
C LEU A 95 11.02 -6.71 -25.07
N VAL A 96 10.13 -7.68 -24.84
CA VAL A 96 8.67 -7.58 -24.97
C VAL A 96 8.04 -8.25 -23.75
N GLY A 97 7.06 -7.61 -23.10
CA GLY A 97 6.39 -8.12 -21.90
C GLY A 97 4.94 -7.65 -21.76
N PRO A 98 4.16 -8.19 -20.82
CA PRO A 98 2.73 -7.83 -20.64
C PRO A 98 2.49 -6.56 -19.82
N HIS A 99 3.51 -6.01 -19.14
CA HIS A 99 3.34 -4.87 -18.24
C HIS A 99 3.90 -3.59 -18.87
N LYS A 100 3.11 -2.51 -18.84
CA LYS A 100 3.50 -1.16 -19.24
C LYS A 100 4.21 -0.41 -18.11
N ALA A 101 3.97 -0.77 -16.85
CA ALA A 101 4.74 -0.25 -15.71
C ALA A 101 5.24 -1.37 -14.80
N ILE A 102 6.47 -1.22 -14.32
CA ILE A 102 7.09 -2.13 -13.34
C ILE A 102 7.69 -1.31 -12.19
N GLY A 103 7.52 -1.77 -10.97
CA GLY A 103 8.06 -1.09 -9.81
C GLY A 103 7.90 -1.86 -8.52
N PHE A 104 8.40 -1.30 -7.43
CA PHE A 104 8.27 -1.87 -6.09
C PHE A 104 8.19 -0.77 -5.04
N LYS A 105 7.74 -1.12 -3.83
CA LYS A 105 7.78 -0.23 -2.68
C LYS A 105 8.95 -0.57 -1.75
N THR A 106 9.62 0.45 -1.21
CA THR A 106 10.58 0.30 -0.10
C THR A 106 10.53 1.51 0.81
N LYS A 107 10.79 1.32 2.10
CA LYS A 107 11.09 2.45 2.99
C LYS A 107 12.50 2.94 2.68
N GLN A 108 12.76 4.24 2.83
CA GLN A 108 14.12 4.79 2.63
C GLN A 108 15.10 4.17 3.65
N VAL A 109 14.65 3.92 4.88
CA VAL A 109 15.44 3.29 5.96
C VAL A 109 15.79 1.81 5.72
N ASP A 110 15.18 1.17 4.71
CA ASP A 110 15.47 -0.21 4.31
C ASP A 110 16.51 -0.30 3.17
N VAL A 111 16.92 0.86 2.61
CA VAL A 111 17.96 0.96 1.57
C VAL A 111 19.34 0.98 2.23
N LEU A 112 20.11 -0.11 2.09
CA LEU A 112 21.41 -0.25 2.77
C LEU A 112 22.54 0.57 2.13
N ASP A 113 22.44 0.88 0.84
CA ASP A 113 23.32 1.84 0.13
C ASP A 113 22.48 2.89 -0.58
N PRO A 114 22.16 4.02 0.08
CA PRO A 114 21.37 5.10 -0.50
C PRO A 114 22.01 5.72 -1.74
N THR A 115 23.34 5.72 -1.85
CA THR A 115 24.08 6.32 -2.97
C THR A 115 24.03 5.41 -4.20
N GLY A 116 24.34 4.13 -4.04
CA GLY A 116 24.22 3.13 -5.11
C GLY A 116 22.76 2.95 -5.56
N PHE A 117 21.80 3.08 -4.65
CA PHE A 117 20.38 3.07 -5.00
C PHE A 117 19.98 4.28 -5.83
N ALA A 118 20.42 5.49 -5.45
CA ALA A 118 20.17 6.71 -6.22
C ALA A 118 20.74 6.62 -7.63
N GLN A 119 22.00 6.16 -7.75
CA GLN A 119 22.65 5.92 -9.05
C GLN A 119 21.88 4.88 -9.89
N LEU A 120 21.38 3.80 -9.28
CA LEU A 120 20.56 2.80 -9.98
C LEU A 120 19.23 3.38 -10.47
N MET A 121 18.52 4.15 -9.64
CA MET A 121 17.27 4.80 -10.05
C MET A 121 17.50 5.76 -11.22
N GLN A 122 18.60 6.52 -11.21
CA GLN A 122 18.99 7.42 -12.29
C GLN A 122 19.35 6.66 -13.58
N GLN A 123 20.17 5.60 -13.49
CA GLN A 123 20.51 4.72 -14.62
C GLN A 123 19.28 4.11 -15.27
N GLN A 124 18.30 3.68 -14.46
CA GLN A 124 17.04 3.09 -14.91
C GLN A 124 15.98 4.14 -15.31
N LYS A 125 16.26 5.45 -15.14
CA LYS A 125 15.30 6.55 -15.36
C LYS A 125 13.97 6.32 -14.63
N CYS A 126 14.04 5.85 -13.38
CA CYS A 126 12.86 5.55 -12.58
C CYS A 126 12.05 6.81 -12.26
N LYS A 127 10.72 6.67 -12.28
CA LYS A 127 9.80 7.62 -11.66
C LYS A 127 9.69 7.34 -10.17
N ILE A 128 9.63 8.37 -9.35
CA ILE A 128 9.50 8.25 -7.89
C ILE A 128 8.05 8.54 -7.52
N ILE A 129 7.40 7.63 -6.81
CA ILE A 129 6.15 7.90 -6.11
C ILE A 129 6.51 8.05 -4.64
N ARG A 130 6.18 9.19 -4.03
CA ARG A 130 6.51 9.48 -2.64
C ARG A 130 5.22 9.56 -1.83
N LEU A 131 5.01 8.59 -0.94
CA LEU A 131 3.83 8.57 -0.08
C LEU A 131 4.15 9.18 1.28
N GLN A 132 3.40 10.21 1.62
CA GLN A 132 3.46 10.91 2.90
C GLN A 132 2.13 10.80 3.64
N ARG A 133 2.10 11.26 4.89
CA ARG A 133 0.91 11.43 5.69
C ARG A 133 1.07 12.72 6.48
N ARG A 134 0.21 13.70 6.24
CA ARG A 134 0.28 15.04 6.86
C ARG A 134 0.04 14.96 8.37
N ASN A 135 -0.85 14.07 8.80
CA ASN A 135 -1.19 13.89 10.21
C ASN A 135 -0.22 12.91 10.92
N SER A 136 0.89 13.45 11.44
CA SER A 136 1.92 12.70 12.19
C SER A 136 1.37 12.01 13.45
N ILE A 137 0.41 12.64 14.15
CA ILE A 137 -0.22 12.07 15.36
C ILE A 137 -0.96 10.78 15.02
N LYS A 138 -1.92 10.82 14.08
CA LYS A 138 -2.64 9.63 13.60
C LYS A 138 -1.69 8.61 12.96
N ALA A 139 -0.55 9.04 12.38
CA ALA A 139 0.47 8.14 11.86
C ALA A 139 1.14 7.32 12.97
N VAL A 140 1.61 7.97 14.04
CA VAL A 140 2.21 7.31 15.22
C VAL A 140 1.21 6.39 15.92
N ILE A 141 -0.02 6.83 16.14
CA ILE A 141 -1.09 5.98 16.69
C ILE A 141 -1.31 4.76 15.79
N SER A 142 -1.27 4.93 14.46
CA SER A 142 -1.36 3.81 13.53
C SER A 142 -0.14 2.88 13.56
N THR A 143 1.05 3.34 13.95
CA THR A 143 2.23 2.49 14.16
C THR A 143 2.05 1.63 15.40
N ILE A 144 1.71 2.25 16.54
CA ILE A 144 1.49 1.52 17.80
C ILE A 144 0.37 0.48 17.62
N ASN A 145 -0.76 0.88 17.01
CA ASN A 145 -1.88 -0.03 16.78
C ASN A 145 -1.59 -1.12 15.72
N ALA A 146 -0.60 -0.91 14.84
CA ALA A 146 -0.14 -1.95 13.90
C ALA A 146 0.77 -2.98 14.57
N ARG A 147 1.58 -2.59 15.57
CA ARG A 147 2.35 -3.55 16.41
C ARG A 147 1.41 -4.47 17.18
N ARG A 148 0.39 -3.91 17.84
CA ARG A 148 -0.68 -4.67 18.53
C ARG A 148 -1.39 -5.67 17.60
N LEU A 149 -1.69 -5.25 16.36
CA LEU A 149 -2.29 -6.13 15.36
C LEU A 149 -1.33 -7.26 14.94
N TRP A 150 -0.04 -6.94 14.73
CA TRP A 150 0.99 -7.92 14.39
C TRP A 150 1.16 -8.98 15.49
N GLU A 151 1.26 -8.55 16.75
CA GLU A 151 1.36 -9.43 17.93
C GLU A 151 0.18 -10.41 18.04
N LYS A 152 -1.03 -9.96 17.70
CA LYS A 152 -2.25 -10.80 17.74
C LYS A 152 -2.42 -11.71 16.52
N SER A 153 -1.98 -11.30 15.33
CA SER A 153 -2.45 -11.88 14.06
C SER A 153 -1.36 -12.19 13.03
N GLY A 154 -0.10 -11.83 13.28
CA GLY A 154 0.97 -11.90 12.28
C GLY A 154 0.76 -10.99 11.07
N ASN A 155 -0.07 -9.94 11.18
CA ASN A 155 -0.37 -9.00 10.09
C ASN A 155 -0.18 -7.54 10.52
N TRP A 156 0.56 -6.77 9.73
CA TRP A 156 0.76 -5.32 9.96
C TRP A 156 -0.40 -4.45 9.47
N ASN A 157 -1.35 -5.02 8.72
CA ASN A 157 -2.46 -4.30 8.11
C ASN A 157 -3.77 -5.06 8.36
N LEU A 158 -4.85 -4.32 8.57
CA LEU A 158 -6.16 -4.91 8.79
C LEU A 158 -6.70 -5.44 7.46
N LEU A 159 -6.92 -6.75 7.36
CA LEU A 159 -7.46 -7.41 6.16
C LEU A 159 -8.92 -7.86 6.35
N LYS A 160 -9.37 -8.02 7.60
CA LYS A 160 -10.74 -8.41 7.96
C LYS A 160 -11.21 -7.59 9.15
N GLU A 161 -12.46 -7.18 9.14
CA GLU A 161 -13.04 -6.35 10.20
C GLU A 161 -12.99 -7.03 11.58
N THR A 162 -13.10 -8.36 11.62
CA THR A 162 -13.00 -9.19 12.83
C THR A 162 -11.66 -9.07 13.57
N ASP A 163 -10.60 -8.68 12.86
CA ASP A 163 -9.25 -8.59 13.42
C ASP A 163 -8.95 -7.18 13.97
N ARG A 164 -9.91 -6.25 13.89
CA ARG A 164 -9.75 -4.86 14.33
C ARG A 164 -9.37 -4.81 15.80
N GLN A 165 -8.36 -4.00 16.11
CA GLN A 165 -7.93 -3.82 17.49
C GLN A 165 -8.89 -2.88 18.24
N PRO A 166 -9.26 -3.19 19.49
CA PRO A 166 -10.04 -2.29 20.32
C PRO A 166 -9.22 -1.04 20.70
N ALA A 167 -9.92 -0.01 21.18
CA ALA A 167 -9.33 1.19 21.74
C ALA A 167 -8.31 0.84 22.86
N PHE A 168 -7.31 1.71 23.04
CA PHE A 168 -6.17 1.43 23.92
C PHE A 168 -5.61 2.68 24.59
N ALA A 169 -4.99 2.50 25.75
CA ALA A 169 -4.17 3.55 26.34
C ALA A 169 -2.82 3.63 25.60
N VAL A 170 -2.35 4.85 25.35
CA VAL A 170 -1.07 5.14 24.70
C VAL A 170 -0.03 5.50 25.76
N ASP A 171 1.13 4.85 25.72
CA ASP A 171 2.30 5.26 26.49
C ASP A 171 2.85 6.59 25.94
N LEU A 172 2.88 7.63 26.78
CA LEU A 172 3.25 8.99 26.38
C LEU A 172 4.74 9.15 26.03
N ASN A 173 5.60 8.23 26.49
CA ASN A 173 7.04 8.24 26.23
C ASN A 173 7.36 7.45 24.96
N GLU A 174 6.71 6.29 24.74
CA GLU A 174 6.77 5.59 23.44
C GLU A 174 6.24 6.51 22.33
N PHE A 175 5.10 7.16 22.57
CA PHE A 175 4.50 8.07 21.61
C PHE A 175 5.43 9.22 21.20
N GLU A 176 6.03 9.91 22.17
CA GLU A 176 6.98 11.01 21.92
C GLU A 176 8.19 10.52 21.12
N ARG A 177 8.79 9.40 21.51
CA ARG A 177 9.92 8.78 20.82
C ARG A 177 9.58 8.44 19.37
N LEU A 178 8.39 7.87 19.13
CA LEU A 178 7.93 7.51 17.79
C LEU A 178 7.59 8.75 16.95
N LEU A 179 7.05 9.81 17.55
CA LEU A 179 6.79 11.08 16.86
C LEU A 179 8.08 11.74 16.40
N GLN A 180 9.10 11.80 17.26
CA GLN A 180 10.42 12.33 16.90
C GLN A 180 11.09 11.50 15.80
N GLN A 181 11.05 10.17 15.92
CA GLN A 181 11.56 9.24 14.90
C GLN A 181 10.83 9.40 13.55
N ARG A 182 9.50 9.53 13.60
CA ARG A 182 8.65 9.73 12.43
C ARG A 182 9.01 11.01 11.68
N GLU A 183 9.11 12.13 12.41
CA GLU A 183 9.44 13.43 11.85
C GLU A 183 10.86 13.47 11.26
N GLN A 184 11.80 12.71 11.83
CA GLN A 184 13.12 12.53 11.24
C GLN A 184 13.04 11.76 9.91
N TRP A 185 12.34 10.63 9.88
CA TRP A 185 12.17 9.84 8.66
C TRP A 185 11.42 10.55 7.53
N ASP A 186 10.40 11.38 7.85
CA ASP A 186 9.71 12.17 6.83
C ASP A 186 10.64 13.25 6.22
N ARG A 187 11.51 13.89 7.03
CA ARG A 187 12.55 14.82 6.54
C ARG A 187 13.60 14.11 5.69
N ASP A 188 14.11 12.97 6.16
CA ASP A 188 15.13 12.20 5.44
C ASP A 188 14.59 11.67 4.10
N LEU A 189 13.32 11.24 4.07
CA LEU A 189 12.64 10.82 2.84
C LEU A 189 12.43 12.00 1.85
N GLU A 190 12.05 13.19 2.33
CA GLU A 190 11.95 14.39 1.50
C GLU A 190 13.30 14.74 0.88
N ALA A 191 14.34 14.91 1.70
CA ALA A 191 15.68 15.27 1.25
C ALA A 191 16.27 14.21 0.30
N TYR A 192 16.06 12.91 0.60
CA TYR A 192 16.51 11.83 -0.26
C TYR A 192 15.78 11.82 -1.60
N ALA A 193 14.45 11.95 -1.64
CA ALA A 193 13.71 11.97 -2.90
C ALA A 193 14.09 13.17 -3.78
N GLN A 194 14.32 14.34 -3.19
CA GLN A 194 14.79 15.53 -3.90
C GLN A 194 16.18 15.33 -4.53
N SER A 195 17.11 14.67 -3.81
CA SER A 195 18.47 14.43 -4.30
C SER A 195 18.56 13.43 -5.46
N LEU A 196 17.51 12.64 -5.71
CA LEU A 196 17.44 11.74 -6.86
C LEU A 196 17.40 12.48 -8.20
N HIS A 197 16.90 13.74 -8.23
CA HIS A 197 16.69 14.53 -9.45
C HIS A 197 15.90 13.79 -10.54
N LEU A 198 14.90 13.00 -10.13
CA LEU A 198 14.03 12.20 -10.98
C LEU A 198 12.58 12.72 -10.95
N PRO A 199 11.77 12.45 -12.00
CA PRO A 199 10.34 12.76 -11.98
C PRO A 199 9.70 12.16 -10.73
N THR A 200 9.08 13.01 -9.90
CA THR A 200 8.56 12.64 -8.59
C THR A 200 7.11 13.07 -8.45
N LEU A 201 6.22 12.12 -8.14
CA LEU A 201 4.85 12.36 -7.72
C LEU A 201 4.78 12.23 -6.20
N SER A 202 4.51 13.33 -5.50
CA SER A 202 4.22 13.31 -4.06
C SER A 202 2.71 13.16 -3.85
N LEU A 203 2.31 12.23 -2.99
CA LEU A 203 0.92 11.94 -2.65
C LEU A 203 0.75 11.82 -1.14
N TYR A 204 -0.40 12.21 -0.63
CA TYR A 204 -0.70 12.20 0.79
C TYR A 204 -1.81 11.20 1.13
N TYR A 205 -1.62 10.46 2.23
CA TYR A 205 -2.60 9.50 2.73
C TYR A 205 -3.97 10.12 3.00
N GLU A 206 -4.02 11.41 3.32
CA GLU A 206 -5.26 12.16 3.50
C GLU A 206 -6.06 12.30 2.19
N GLU A 207 -5.39 12.45 1.04
CA GLU A 207 -6.06 12.52 -0.29
C GLU A 207 -6.70 11.19 -0.67
N LEU A 208 -6.01 10.07 -0.38
CA LEU A 208 -6.56 8.72 -0.53
C LEU A 208 -7.85 8.50 0.27
N LEU A 209 -7.98 9.15 1.44
CA LEU A 209 -9.18 9.04 2.28
C LEU A 209 -10.32 9.96 1.87
N GLN A 210 -10.02 11.02 1.11
CA GLN A 210 -11.01 11.98 0.62
C GLN A 210 -11.57 11.56 -0.73
N ASP A 211 -10.71 11.25 -1.71
CA ASP A 211 -11.10 10.79 -3.04
C ASP A 211 -10.09 9.74 -3.54
N GLU A 212 -10.47 8.47 -3.36
CA GLU A 212 -9.67 7.33 -3.81
C GLU A 212 -9.49 7.31 -5.34
N GLN A 213 -10.52 7.69 -6.10
CA GLN A 213 -10.50 7.64 -7.56
C GLN A 213 -9.53 8.68 -8.11
N ALA A 214 -9.60 9.93 -7.63
CA ALA A 214 -8.66 10.98 -8.00
C ALA A 214 -7.23 10.68 -7.53
N PHE A 215 -7.05 10.08 -6.34
CA PHE A 215 -5.74 9.64 -5.85
C PHE A 215 -5.11 8.60 -6.79
N VAL A 216 -5.87 7.57 -7.16
CA VAL A 216 -5.39 6.48 -8.04
C VAL A 216 -5.18 6.96 -9.48
N GLN A 217 -6.05 7.84 -9.99
CA GLN A 217 -5.93 8.40 -11.35
C GLN A 217 -4.66 9.23 -11.53
N GLN A 218 -4.22 9.97 -10.50
CA GLN A 218 -2.92 10.65 -10.51
C GLN A 218 -1.76 9.66 -10.68
N VAL A 219 -1.80 8.52 -9.98
CA VAL A 219 -0.80 7.46 -10.12
C VAL A 219 -0.82 6.86 -11.52
N PHE A 220 -1.99 6.55 -12.09
CA PHE A 220 -2.09 5.99 -13.44
C PHE A 220 -1.54 6.94 -14.50
N SER A 221 -1.91 8.22 -14.44
CA SER A 221 -1.38 9.27 -15.34
C SER A 221 0.15 9.37 -15.22
N PHE A 222 0.68 9.39 -13.99
CA PHE A 222 2.11 9.47 -13.74
C PHE A 222 2.88 8.22 -14.19
N LEU A 223 2.28 7.03 -14.07
CA LEU A 223 2.86 5.77 -14.57
C LEU A 223 2.65 5.54 -16.07
N GLU A 224 1.89 6.42 -16.75
CA GLU A 224 1.49 6.34 -18.15
C GLU A 224 0.64 5.11 -18.49
N VAL A 225 -0.10 4.56 -17.53
CA VAL A 225 -1.05 3.46 -17.76
C VAL A 225 -2.47 3.98 -17.99
N ALA A 226 -3.29 3.23 -18.72
CA ALA A 226 -4.69 3.60 -18.93
C ALA A 226 -5.47 3.47 -17.61
N PRO A 227 -6.42 4.37 -17.29
CA PRO A 227 -7.28 4.17 -16.12
C PRO A 227 -8.04 2.84 -16.20
N GLN A 228 -8.09 2.11 -15.09
CA GLN A 228 -8.84 0.86 -14.94
C GLN A 228 -9.53 0.82 -13.57
N PRO A 229 -10.69 0.14 -13.45
CA PRO A 229 -11.23 -0.22 -12.15
C PRO A 229 -10.24 -1.11 -11.40
N VAL A 230 -9.89 -0.71 -10.18
CA VAL A 230 -8.91 -1.37 -9.31
C VAL A 230 -9.42 -1.33 -7.88
N GLN A 231 -8.88 -2.21 -7.02
CA GLN A 231 -9.31 -2.30 -5.62
C GLN A 231 -8.12 -2.60 -4.70
N GLY A 232 -7.95 -1.80 -3.65
CA GLY A 232 -7.03 -2.13 -2.56
C GLY A 232 -7.67 -3.08 -1.55
N ILE A 233 -6.87 -3.98 -0.98
CA ILE A 233 -7.38 -5.07 -0.11
C ILE A 233 -7.32 -4.75 1.40
N THR A 234 -6.80 -3.59 1.79
CA THR A 234 -6.55 -3.26 3.20
C THR A 234 -7.60 -2.32 3.78
N LEU A 235 -8.13 -2.67 4.95
CA LEU A 235 -8.98 -1.80 5.76
C LEU A 235 -8.12 -0.87 6.63
N LYS A 236 -8.67 0.31 6.96
CA LYS A 236 -8.07 1.25 7.91
C LYS A 236 -8.20 0.68 9.34
N ASN A 237 -7.08 0.34 9.98
CA ASN A 237 -7.07 -0.31 11.31
C ASN A 237 -7.48 0.62 12.47
N THR A 238 -6.86 1.79 12.56
CA THR A 238 -7.22 2.81 13.57
C THR A 238 -8.43 3.60 13.07
N LYS A 239 -9.46 3.80 13.92
CA LYS A 239 -10.56 4.74 13.65
C LYS A 239 -10.01 6.13 13.31
N ASP A 240 -10.76 6.91 12.53
CA ASP A 240 -10.29 8.25 12.16
C ASP A 240 -10.45 9.27 13.29
N ASN A 241 -11.60 9.24 13.98
CA ASN A 241 -11.78 9.94 15.25
C ASN A 241 -10.90 9.28 16.31
N LEU A 242 -9.91 10.01 16.82
CA LEU A 242 -8.95 9.52 17.80
C LEU A 242 -9.55 9.38 19.21
N GLN A 243 -10.60 10.12 19.55
CA GLN A 243 -11.32 9.97 20.82
C GLN A 243 -11.93 8.57 20.96
N GLU A 244 -12.33 7.95 19.85
CA GLU A 244 -12.85 6.57 19.82
C GLU A 244 -11.76 5.49 19.77
N ALA A 245 -10.50 5.88 19.57
CA ALA A 245 -9.36 4.97 19.41
C ALA A 245 -8.45 4.92 20.65
N ILE A 246 -8.38 6.01 21.42
CA ILE A 246 -7.43 6.19 22.52
C ILE A 246 -8.17 6.37 23.86
N LEU A 247 -7.89 5.50 24.83
CA LEU A 247 -8.55 5.51 26.14
C LEU A 247 -8.10 6.70 27.02
N ASN A 248 -6.86 7.16 26.86
CA ASN A 248 -6.31 8.34 27.52
C ASN A 248 -6.14 9.53 26.54
N PHE A 249 -7.14 9.75 25.67
CA PHE A 249 -7.09 10.78 24.62
C PHE A 249 -6.76 12.18 25.17
N ASP A 250 -7.46 12.62 26.23
CA ASP A 250 -7.28 13.97 26.78
C ASP A 250 -5.89 14.17 27.39
N GLU A 251 -5.35 13.16 28.07
CA GLU A 251 -3.99 13.17 28.62
C GLU A 251 -2.94 13.31 27.50
N LEU A 252 -3.07 12.50 26.44
CA LEU A 252 -2.17 12.54 25.29
C LEU A 252 -2.28 13.88 24.55
N ARG A 253 -3.50 14.38 24.31
CA ARG A 253 -3.76 15.66 23.62
C ARG A 253 -3.24 16.84 24.41
N ALA A 254 -3.41 16.85 25.74
CA ALA A 254 -2.97 17.93 26.62
C ALA A 254 -1.48 18.27 26.42
N LYS A 255 -0.61 17.24 26.33
CA LYS A 255 0.84 17.36 26.08
C LYS A 255 1.20 18.15 24.82
N TYR A 256 0.32 18.20 23.82
CA TYR A 256 0.58 18.81 22.51
C TYR A 256 -0.23 20.10 22.23
N THR A 257 -1.04 20.57 23.17
CA THR A 257 -1.97 21.70 23.01
C THR A 257 -1.34 22.97 22.43
N ASN A 258 -0.11 23.30 22.84
CA ASN A 258 0.62 24.50 22.38
C ASN A 258 1.70 24.16 21.33
N THR A 259 1.45 23.15 20.49
CA THR A 259 2.39 22.70 19.45
C THR A 259 1.71 22.63 18.09
N ARG A 260 2.48 22.54 17.00
CA ARG A 260 1.94 22.32 15.64
C ARG A 260 1.11 21.04 15.49
N TYR A 261 1.17 20.12 16.45
CA TYR A 261 0.42 18.87 16.42
C TYR A 261 -0.99 18.99 17.01
N ALA A 262 -1.32 20.08 17.72
CA ALA A 262 -2.64 20.29 18.31
C ALA A 262 -3.82 20.02 17.34
N PRO A 263 -3.89 20.61 16.12
CA PRO A 263 -5.00 20.37 15.20
C PRO A 263 -5.07 18.92 14.67
N MET A 264 -3.98 18.15 14.77
CA MET A 264 -3.94 16.76 14.28
C MET A 264 -4.73 15.79 15.17
N PHE A 265 -5.04 16.17 16.41
CA PHE A 265 -5.84 15.36 17.35
C PHE A 265 -7.33 15.36 17.00
N ASP A 266 -7.84 16.48 16.50
CA ASP A 266 -9.27 16.74 16.30
C ASP A 266 -9.71 16.64 14.82
N GLU A 267 -8.74 16.47 13.91
CA GLU A 267 -8.99 16.22 12.49
C GLU A 267 -9.86 14.97 12.29
N VAL A 268 -10.97 15.10 11.57
CA VAL A 268 -11.75 13.97 11.03
C VAL A 268 -11.96 14.19 9.54
N LEU A 269 -11.58 13.20 8.73
CA LEU A 269 -11.72 13.23 7.27
C LEU A 269 -12.98 12.47 6.86
N ALA A 270 -13.90 13.18 6.19
CA ALA A 270 -15.00 12.56 5.46
C ALA A 270 -14.54 12.26 4.02
N PRO A 271 -14.97 11.13 3.43
CA PRO A 271 -14.95 10.94 1.98
C PRO A 271 -15.77 12.04 1.28
N SER A 272 -15.33 12.43 0.08
CA SER A 272 -16.07 13.36 -0.80
C SER A 272 -17.11 12.62 -1.66
#